data_AF-A0A7S0HXB3-F1
#
_entry.id   AF-A0A7S0HXB3-F1
#
_cell.length_a   1.000
_cell.length_b   1.000
_cell.length_c   1.000
_cell.angle_alpha   90.00
_cell.angle_beta   90.00
_cell.angle_gamma   90.00
#
_symmetry.space_group_name_H-M   'P 1'
#
loop_
_entity.id
_entity.type
_entity.pdbx_description
1 polymer ?
#
loop_
_entity_poly.entity_id
_entity_poly.type
_entity_poly.pdbx_seq_one_letter_code
_entity_poly.pdbx_strand_id
1 'polypeptide(L)'
;MLVLLTLLSEAFSLWPLRKPLGSLRRRQPDASQVVPLTESVTASALLVCAPEVQLPQKPRPAQSTDVAPVRLQQGSLFATVGGVEYELLRDAQNTLHASGTSDERGLFLDFSGATDRGEHIASLGQLSCERFMAASRTKRWWMGPNWGSSAAEVPVETQFLLFELGPDAYALVLPLVSGDFRASVRGKGEQLLVQLQSGDPDVRATRVEDALLVAAGDDPYALVDEALRAAAERLGTFGVRTQKKAPKELDQFGWCTWDAFYSAVDPAGIEAGLASLQEGHTPARMLILDDGWQSVAQEGSRGYRSAEAEEA
;
A
#
# COMPACT_ATOMS: atom_id res chain seq x y z
N MET A 1 3.06 0.80 10.66
CA MET A 1 3.78 0.91 9.37
C MET A 1 4.83 -0.21 9.22
N LEU A 2 4.48 -1.48 9.49
CA LEU A 2 5.41 -2.62 9.35
C LEU A 2 4.75 -3.92 8.84
N VAL A 3 3.44 -3.95 8.56
CA VAL A 3 2.72 -5.19 8.20
C VAL A 3 2.47 -5.32 6.69
N LEU A 4 2.60 -4.23 5.90
CA LEU A 4 2.25 -4.27 4.47
C LEU A 4 3.36 -4.85 3.57
N LEU A 5 4.64 -4.76 3.96
CA LEU A 5 5.75 -5.21 3.12
C LEU A 5 5.97 -6.73 3.16
N THR A 6 5.68 -7.39 4.30
CA THR A 6 5.85 -8.85 4.43
C THR A 6 4.78 -9.62 3.65
N LEU A 7 3.56 -9.09 3.55
CA LEU A 7 2.47 -9.70 2.77
C LEU A 7 2.68 -9.61 1.25
N LEU A 8 3.48 -8.64 0.78
CA LEU A 8 3.79 -8.49 -0.64
C LEU A 8 4.74 -9.60 -1.14
N SER A 9 5.63 -10.12 -0.30
CA SER A 9 6.51 -11.23 -0.70
C SER A 9 5.77 -12.57 -0.84
N GLU A 10 4.70 -12.79 -0.07
CA GLU A 10 3.97 -14.07 -0.10
C GLU A 10 2.86 -14.11 -1.17
N ALA A 11 2.26 -12.96 -1.50
CA ALA A 11 1.19 -12.89 -2.50
C ALA A 11 1.64 -13.29 -3.92
N PHE A 12 2.92 -13.08 -4.26
CA PHE A 12 3.47 -13.48 -5.57
C PHE A 12 3.66 -14.99 -5.73
N SER A 13 3.83 -15.75 -4.64
CA SER A 13 4.07 -17.21 -4.71
C SER A 13 2.80 -18.03 -4.99
N LEU A 14 1.61 -17.41 -4.87
CA LEU A 14 0.31 -18.07 -5.11
C LEU A 14 -0.31 -17.74 -6.48
N TRP A 15 0.44 -17.05 -7.35
CA TRP A 15 -0.01 -16.50 -8.64
C TRP A 15 -0.60 -17.52 -9.66
N PRO A 16 -0.20 -18.81 -9.76
CA PRO A 16 -0.74 -19.67 -10.82
C PRO A 16 -2.01 -20.45 -10.44
N LEU A 17 -2.53 -20.32 -9.21
CA LEU A 17 -3.63 -21.17 -8.74
C LEU A 17 -4.80 -20.34 -8.20
N ARG A 18 -5.72 -19.90 -9.06
CA ARG A 18 -7.13 -19.75 -8.69
C ARG A 18 -8.09 -19.71 -9.88
N LYS A 19 -8.80 -20.84 -10.06
CA LYS A 19 -10.11 -20.92 -10.73
C LYS A 19 -11.16 -20.15 -9.91
N PRO A 20 -12.29 -19.73 -10.50
CA PRO A 20 -13.23 -18.81 -9.84
C PRO A 20 -13.91 -19.49 -8.64
N LEU A 21 -13.72 -18.91 -7.44
CA LEU A 21 -14.42 -19.34 -6.23
C LEU A 21 -15.80 -18.68 -6.21
N GLY A 22 -16.84 -19.53 -6.27
CA GLY A 22 -18.22 -19.16 -6.00
C GLY A 22 -18.41 -18.60 -4.58
N SER A 23 -19.52 -17.87 -4.41
CA SER A 23 -19.83 -17.03 -3.25
C SER A 23 -19.73 -17.74 -1.89
N LEU A 24 -18.70 -17.38 -1.11
CA LEU A 24 -18.65 -17.66 0.32
C LEU A 24 -19.25 -16.48 1.08
N ARG A 25 -20.46 -16.67 1.62
CA ARG A 25 -21.07 -15.74 2.61
C ARG A 25 -20.25 -15.78 3.90
N ARG A 26 -19.82 -14.60 4.40
CA ARG A 26 -19.28 -14.45 5.77
C ARG A 26 -20.39 -14.73 6.79
N ARG A 27 -20.17 -15.68 7.71
CA ARG A 27 -20.88 -15.71 9.00
C ARG A 27 -20.09 -14.84 9.98
N GLN A 28 -20.76 -13.91 10.66
CA GLN A 28 -20.24 -13.29 11.88
C GLN A 28 -20.38 -14.31 13.03
N PRO A 29 -19.42 -14.39 13.96
CA PRO A 29 -19.61 -15.12 15.21
C PRO A 29 -20.49 -14.30 16.17
N ASP A 30 -21.38 -15.01 16.87
CA ASP A 30 -22.29 -14.50 17.90
C ASP A 30 -21.51 -14.25 19.20
N ALA A 31 -21.66 -13.06 19.79
CA ALA A 31 -20.94 -12.60 20.97
C ALA A 31 -21.50 -13.13 22.31
N SER A 32 -22.34 -14.17 22.30
CA SER A 32 -23.01 -14.71 23.50
C SER A 32 -22.43 -16.02 24.05
N GLN A 33 -21.30 -16.51 23.54
CA GLN A 33 -20.64 -17.72 24.08
C GLN A 33 -19.35 -17.38 24.84
N VAL A 34 -19.52 -16.93 26.09
CA VAL A 34 -18.43 -17.01 27.08
C VAL A 34 -18.50 -18.39 27.71
N VAL A 35 -17.58 -19.28 27.34
CA VAL A 35 -17.40 -20.58 28.01
C VAL A 35 -16.40 -20.38 29.16
N PRO A 36 -16.71 -20.76 30.41
CA PRO A 36 -15.76 -20.64 31.50
C PRO A 36 -14.63 -21.66 31.33
N LEU A 37 -13.39 -21.21 31.54
CA LEU A 37 -12.18 -22.04 31.56
C LEU A 37 -12.13 -22.83 32.87
N THR A 38 -12.89 -23.93 32.94
CA THR A 38 -12.69 -24.98 33.92
C THR A 38 -12.74 -26.33 33.22
N GLU A 39 -11.68 -26.68 32.50
CA GLU A 39 -11.22 -28.05 32.31
C GLU A 39 -9.86 -28.03 31.61
N SER A 40 -8.96 -28.88 32.09
CA SER A 40 -7.58 -29.01 31.60
C SER A 40 -7.56 -29.45 30.14
N VAL A 41 -7.50 -28.49 29.22
CA VAL A 41 -7.15 -28.77 27.83
C VAL A 41 -5.64 -28.88 27.76
N THR A 42 -5.15 -30.11 27.66
CA THR A 42 -3.79 -30.36 27.20
C THR A 42 -3.64 -29.68 25.84
N ALA A 43 -2.80 -28.66 25.79
CA ALA A 43 -2.44 -27.97 24.56
C ALA A 43 -1.72 -28.97 23.64
N SER A 44 -2.50 -29.72 22.86
CA SER A 44 -1.97 -30.37 21.67
C SER A 44 -1.70 -29.24 20.70
N ALA A 45 -0.44 -28.81 20.64
CA ALA A 45 0.06 -27.96 19.57
C ALA A 45 -0.24 -28.67 18.25
N LEU A 46 -1.34 -28.28 17.60
CA LEU A 46 -1.62 -28.63 16.23
C LEU A 46 -0.63 -27.83 15.39
N LEU A 47 0.59 -28.36 15.30
CA LEU A 47 1.53 -28.01 14.26
C LEU A 47 0.86 -28.41 12.96
N VAL A 48 0.14 -27.47 12.35
CA VAL A 48 -0.26 -27.60 10.96
C VAL A 48 1.06 -27.55 10.20
N CYS A 49 1.59 -28.73 9.86
CA CYS A 49 2.56 -28.85 8.78
C CYS A 49 1.86 -28.29 7.54
N ALA A 50 2.10 -27.00 7.28
CA ALA A 50 1.86 -26.46 5.95
C ALA A 50 2.57 -27.40 4.97
N PRO A 51 1.93 -27.81 3.86
CA PRO A 51 2.66 -28.50 2.81
C PRO A 51 3.86 -27.63 2.46
N GLU A 52 5.03 -28.25 2.31
CA GLU A 52 6.27 -27.60 1.93
C GLU A 52 5.97 -26.68 0.75
N VAL A 53 5.80 -25.38 1.04
CA VAL A 53 5.66 -24.37 0.00
C VAL A 53 7.04 -24.35 -0.61
N GLN A 54 7.18 -24.97 -1.77
CA GLN A 54 8.33 -24.72 -2.63
C GLN A 54 8.28 -23.23 -2.94
N LEU A 55 9.01 -22.47 -2.12
CA LEU A 55 9.39 -21.12 -2.42
C LEU A 55 9.94 -21.16 -3.85
N PRO A 56 9.50 -20.24 -4.73
CA PRO A 56 9.96 -20.20 -6.10
C PRO A 56 11.48 -20.37 -6.13
N GLN A 57 11.93 -21.28 -6.98
CA GLN A 57 13.33 -21.60 -7.13
C GLN A 57 14.15 -20.33 -7.32
N LYS A 58 15.32 -20.32 -6.68
CA LYS A 58 16.50 -19.43 -6.83
C LYS A 58 16.30 -18.25 -7.79
N PRO A 59 16.53 -16.98 -7.37
CA PRO A 59 16.29 -15.81 -8.20
C PRO A 59 16.84 -16.04 -9.61
N ARG A 60 15.99 -15.79 -10.60
CA ARG A 60 16.36 -15.69 -12.00
C ARG A 60 17.66 -14.87 -12.04
N PRO A 61 18.71 -15.31 -12.77
CA PRO A 61 19.97 -14.55 -12.84
C PRO A 61 19.62 -13.10 -13.12
N ALA A 62 20.18 -12.16 -12.34
CA ALA A 62 19.84 -10.75 -12.34
C ALA A 62 19.56 -10.28 -13.77
N GLN A 63 18.28 -10.19 -14.12
CA GLN A 63 17.82 -9.41 -15.25
C GLN A 63 18.17 -7.96 -14.90
N SER A 64 18.43 -7.14 -15.91
CA SER A 64 19.19 -5.90 -15.73
C SER A 64 18.60 -5.06 -14.59
N THR A 65 19.43 -4.45 -13.76
CA THR A 65 18.92 -3.47 -12.77
C THR A 65 18.61 -2.12 -13.43
N ASP A 66 18.62 -2.07 -14.75
CA ASP A 66 18.48 -0.84 -15.52
C ASP A 66 17.02 -0.40 -15.52
N VAL A 67 16.74 0.61 -14.71
CA VAL A 67 15.58 1.45 -14.96
C VAL A 67 15.75 2.06 -16.35
N ALA A 68 14.76 1.85 -17.21
CA ALA A 68 14.73 2.40 -18.53
C ALA A 68 14.38 3.90 -18.47
N PRO A 69 15.07 4.75 -19.26
CA PRO A 69 14.75 6.16 -19.31
C PRO A 69 13.32 6.37 -19.83
N VAL A 70 12.54 7.13 -19.05
CA VAL A 70 11.19 7.55 -19.43
C VAL A 70 11.25 8.92 -20.10
N ARG A 71 10.59 9.07 -21.25
CA ARG A 71 10.64 10.28 -22.07
C ARG A 71 9.24 10.80 -22.37
N LEU A 72 9.06 12.12 -22.27
CA LEU A 72 7.85 12.82 -22.69
C LEU A 72 8.05 13.34 -24.13
N GLN A 73 7.30 12.79 -25.08
CA GLN A 73 7.35 13.20 -26.48
C GLN A 73 5.94 13.44 -27.02
N GLN A 74 5.69 14.63 -27.58
CA GLN A 74 4.41 14.98 -28.21
C GLN A 74 3.18 14.76 -27.32
N GLY A 75 3.34 14.92 -26.00
CA GLY A 75 2.28 14.67 -25.03
C GLY A 75 2.08 13.20 -24.68
N SER A 76 2.92 12.27 -25.14
CA SER A 76 2.89 10.87 -24.69
C SER A 76 4.16 10.53 -23.90
N LEU A 77 4.04 9.62 -22.95
CA LEU A 77 5.15 9.07 -22.18
C LEU A 77 5.56 7.71 -22.77
N PHE A 78 6.86 7.57 -23.03
CA PHE A 78 7.46 6.35 -23.58
C PHE A 78 8.62 5.87 -22.73
N ALA A 79 8.91 4.57 -22.80
CA ALA A 79 10.12 3.97 -22.26
C ALA A 79 10.59 2.83 -23.18
N THR A 80 11.90 2.60 -23.22
CA THR A 80 12.48 1.48 -23.98
C THR A 80 12.99 0.43 -23.00
N VAL A 81 12.27 -0.68 -22.88
CA VAL A 81 12.61 -1.80 -21.98
C VAL A 81 13.00 -3.00 -22.84
N GLY A 82 14.16 -3.61 -22.58
CA GLY A 82 14.65 -4.75 -23.36
C GLY A 82 14.82 -4.48 -24.87
N GLY A 83 15.03 -3.22 -25.27
CA GLY A 83 15.13 -2.80 -26.67
C GLY A 83 13.78 -2.64 -27.39
N VAL A 84 12.65 -2.81 -26.69
CA VAL A 84 11.31 -2.58 -27.21
C VAL A 84 10.78 -1.26 -26.64
N GLU A 85 10.20 -0.43 -27.50
CA GLU A 85 9.56 0.81 -27.10
C GLU A 85 8.11 0.55 -26.69
N TYR A 86 7.76 1.06 -25.51
CA TYR A 86 6.42 1.02 -24.95
C TYR A 86 5.88 2.43 -24.76
N GLU A 87 4.61 2.63 -25.10
CA GLU A 87 3.84 3.81 -24.70
C GLU A 87 3.22 3.52 -23.33
N LEU A 88 3.43 4.40 -22.35
CA LEU A 88 2.93 4.24 -20.98
C LEU A 88 1.61 5.00 -20.82
N LEU A 89 1.61 6.25 -21.27
CA LEU A 89 0.50 7.19 -21.20
C LEU A 89 0.40 7.94 -22.52
N ARG A 90 -0.77 7.89 -23.18
CA ARG A 90 -1.03 8.57 -24.45
C ARG A 90 -1.80 9.87 -24.25
N ASP A 91 -1.51 10.92 -25.01
CA ASP A 91 -2.25 12.20 -24.96
C ASP A 91 -2.28 12.82 -23.54
N ALA A 92 -1.19 12.68 -22.79
CA ALA A 92 -0.96 13.45 -21.56
C ALA A 92 -1.08 14.94 -21.86
N GLN A 93 -1.91 15.62 -21.06
CA GLN A 93 -2.21 17.02 -21.30
C GLN A 93 -1.01 17.92 -20.98
N ASN A 94 -0.98 19.10 -21.61
CA ASN A 94 0.07 20.12 -21.46
C ASN A 94 0.19 20.72 -20.04
N THR A 95 -0.52 20.21 -19.04
CA THR A 95 -0.39 20.65 -17.65
C THR A 95 0.71 19.90 -16.90
N LEU A 96 1.33 18.90 -17.53
CA LEU A 96 2.44 18.15 -16.96
C LEU A 96 3.71 18.39 -17.77
N HIS A 97 4.82 18.53 -17.06
CA HIS A 97 6.12 18.84 -17.66
C HIS A 97 7.21 18.02 -17.00
N ALA A 98 8.20 17.60 -17.77
CA ALA A 98 9.41 16.99 -17.20
C ALA A 98 10.13 17.98 -16.28
N SER A 99 10.42 17.56 -15.04
CA SER A 99 11.10 18.36 -14.02
C SER A 99 12.61 18.44 -14.30
N GLY A 100 13.01 19.21 -15.32
CA GLY A 100 14.42 19.39 -15.70
C GLY A 100 15.03 18.20 -16.45
N THR A 101 16.32 17.93 -16.23
CA THR A 101 17.03 16.80 -16.87
C THR A 101 16.53 15.48 -16.30
N SER A 102 16.09 14.56 -17.17
CA SER A 102 15.67 13.21 -16.81
C SER A 102 16.74 12.54 -15.94
N ASP A 103 16.34 12.00 -14.80
CA ASP A 103 17.16 11.04 -14.07
C ASP A 103 17.14 9.74 -14.89
N GLU A 104 18.28 9.06 -15.02
CA GLU A 104 18.33 7.74 -15.67
C GLU A 104 17.38 6.75 -14.98
N ARG A 105 17.02 7.03 -13.72
CA ARG A 105 16.15 6.24 -12.85
C ARG A 105 14.67 6.63 -12.90
N GLY A 106 14.29 7.53 -13.80
CA GLY A 106 12.89 7.88 -14.06
C GLY A 106 12.67 9.36 -14.35
N LEU A 107 11.44 9.65 -14.77
CA LEU A 107 11.00 10.99 -15.13
C LEU A 107 10.15 11.59 -14.01
N PHE A 108 10.69 12.63 -13.37
CA PHE A 108 9.91 13.48 -12.49
C PHE A 108 9.02 14.41 -13.32
N LEU A 109 7.78 14.59 -12.88
CA LEU A 109 6.80 15.44 -13.54
C LEU A 109 6.33 16.56 -12.61
N ASP A 110 6.46 17.78 -13.09
CA ASP A 110 5.84 18.97 -12.51
C ASP A 110 4.43 19.12 -13.03
N PHE A 111 3.56 19.72 -12.22
CA PHE A 111 2.26 20.19 -12.63
C PHE A 111 2.23 21.71 -12.75
N SER A 112 1.62 22.23 -13.81
CA SER A 112 1.29 23.65 -14.00
C SER A 112 -0.19 23.83 -14.35
N GLY A 113 -0.90 24.56 -13.50
CA GLY A 113 -2.30 24.92 -13.66
C GLY A 113 -2.50 26.38 -14.05
N ALA A 114 -3.63 26.68 -14.71
CA ALA A 114 -3.96 28.05 -15.14
C ALA A 114 -4.38 28.99 -14.00
N THR A 115 -4.76 28.44 -12.84
CA THR A 115 -5.29 29.21 -11.71
C THR A 115 -4.71 28.72 -10.41
N ASP A 116 -4.45 29.64 -9.50
CA ASP A 116 -3.96 29.37 -8.14
C ASP A 116 -5.05 28.68 -7.29
N ARG A 117 -4.80 27.44 -6.84
CA ARG A 117 -5.74 26.64 -6.04
C ARG A 117 -5.02 25.74 -5.05
N GLY A 118 -5.71 25.33 -3.98
CA GLY A 118 -5.24 24.27 -3.07
C GLY A 118 -5.58 22.85 -3.57
N GLU A 119 -6.35 22.73 -4.65
CA GLU A 119 -6.67 21.46 -5.30
C GLU A 119 -6.64 21.59 -6.82
N HIS A 120 -5.97 20.64 -7.46
CA HIS A 120 -5.89 20.49 -8.91
C HIS A 120 -6.23 19.06 -9.33
N ILE A 121 -6.89 18.92 -10.47
CA ILE A 121 -7.08 17.65 -11.16
C ILE A 121 -6.70 17.84 -12.62
N ALA A 122 -5.86 16.96 -13.13
CA ALA A 122 -5.44 16.96 -14.53
C ALA A 122 -5.34 15.55 -15.09
N SER A 123 -5.46 15.44 -16.42
CA SER A 123 -5.23 14.16 -17.08
C SER A 123 -3.75 13.88 -17.26
N LEU A 124 -3.35 12.65 -16.90
CA LEU A 124 -2.06 12.05 -17.23
C LEU A 124 -2.06 11.41 -18.62
N GLY A 125 -3.22 11.30 -19.27
CA GLY A 125 -3.39 10.64 -20.56
C GLY A 125 -4.10 9.28 -20.45
N GLN A 126 -4.21 8.58 -21.58
CA GLN A 126 -4.76 7.23 -21.66
C GLN A 126 -3.73 6.22 -21.16
N LEU A 127 -4.09 5.39 -20.18
CA LEU A 127 -3.19 4.38 -19.63
C LEU A 127 -3.02 3.21 -20.59
N SER A 128 -1.79 2.84 -20.89
CA SER A 128 -1.46 1.61 -21.60
C SER A 128 -0.94 0.59 -20.59
N CYS A 129 -1.74 -0.42 -20.27
CA CYS A 129 -1.35 -1.50 -19.39
C CYS A 129 -2.03 -2.82 -19.78
N GLU A 130 -1.34 -3.95 -19.60
CA GLU A 130 -1.98 -5.27 -19.64
C GLU A 130 -2.72 -5.55 -18.32
N ARG A 131 -2.02 -5.33 -17.21
CA ARG A 131 -2.50 -5.51 -15.83
C ARG A 131 -1.77 -4.56 -14.89
N PHE A 132 -2.38 -4.25 -13.75
CA PHE A 132 -1.77 -3.40 -12.73
C PHE A 132 -2.01 -3.91 -11.31
N MET A 133 -1.14 -3.45 -10.41
CA MET A 133 -1.35 -3.40 -8.97
C MET A 133 -1.31 -1.93 -8.53
N ALA A 134 -2.38 -1.50 -7.88
CA ALA A 134 -2.51 -0.18 -7.29
C ALA A 134 -2.54 -0.32 -5.78
N ALA A 135 -1.85 0.55 -5.06
CA ALA A 135 -2.06 0.71 -3.63
C ALA A 135 -2.86 2.00 -3.41
N SER A 136 -4.15 1.84 -3.10
CA SER A 136 -5.07 2.96 -2.90
C SER A 136 -5.48 3.11 -1.45
N ARG A 137 -5.75 4.35 -1.04
CA ARG A 137 -6.17 4.67 0.33
C ARG A 137 -7.61 4.18 0.55
N THR A 138 -7.77 3.09 1.30
CA THR A 138 -9.08 2.47 1.58
C THR A 138 -9.73 3.01 2.85
N LYS A 139 -8.94 3.59 3.76
CA LYS A 139 -9.38 4.35 4.95
C LYS A 139 -8.42 5.51 5.19
N ARG A 140 -8.75 6.43 6.11
CA ARG A 140 -7.90 7.60 6.43
C ARG A 140 -6.42 7.25 6.65
N TRP A 141 -6.16 6.09 7.26
CA TRP A 141 -4.83 5.66 7.71
C TRP A 141 -4.29 4.42 6.98
N TRP A 142 -5.06 3.86 6.04
CA TRP A 142 -4.78 2.55 5.47
C TRP A 142 -4.82 2.57 3.95
N MET A 143 -3.82 1.91 3.36
CA MET A 143 -3.82 1.57 1.95
C MET A 143 -4.13 0.09 1.78
N GLY A 144 -4.84 -0.26 0.71
CA GLY A 144 -5.08 -1.64 0.31
C GLY A 144 -4.60 -1.86 -1.12
N PRO A 145 -4.17 -3.09 -1.47
CA PRO A 145 -3.88 -3.44 -2.84
C PRO A 145 -5.18 -3.57 -3.64
N ASN A 146 -5.13 -3.14 -4.89
CA ASN A 146 -6.16 -3.30 -5.91
C ASN A 146 -5.50 -3.76 -7.20
N TRP A 147 -6.24 -4.50 -8.01
CA TRP A 147 -5.76 -5.04 -9.26
C TRP A 147 -6.77 -4.76 -10.35
N GLY A 148 -6.29 -4.63 -11.57
CA GLY A 148 -7.13 -4.42 -12.75
C GLY A 148 -6.30 -4.45 -14.02
N SER A 149 -6.92 -4.06 -15.12
CA SER A 149 -6.33 -4.11 -16.47
C SER A 149 -6.59 -2.87 -17.32
N SER A 150 -7.26 -1.86 -16.75
CA SER A 150 -7.62 -0.64 -17.46
C SER A 150 -7.57 0.58 -16.53
N ALA A 151 -7.43 1.78 -17.11
CA ALA A 151 -7.48 3.02 -16.34
C ALA A 151 -8.74 3.13 -15.48
N ALA A 152 -9.91 2.72 -15.99
CA ALA A 152 -11.20 2.83 -15.30
C ALA A 152 -11.24 2.08 -13.96
N GLU A 153 -10.43 1.04 -13.81
CA GLU A 153 -10.35 0.22 -12.61
C GLU A 153 -9.39 0.78 -11.56
N VAL A 154 -8.57 1.79 -11.90
CA VAL A 154 -7.64 2.43 -10.96
C VAL A 154 -8.44 3.21 -9.91
N PRO A 155 -8.42 2.80 -8.64
CA PRO A 155 -9.27 3.44 -7.63
C PRO A 155 -8.85 4.89 -7.35
N VAL A 156 -9.79 5.66 -6.82
CA VAL A 156 -9.49 6.98 -6.26
C VAL A 156 -8.45 6.87 -5.16
N GLU A 157 -7.64 7.91 -4.98
CA GLU A 157 -6.62 7.96 -3.94
C GLU A 157 -5.56 6.84 -4.08
N THR A 158 -5.21 6.46 -5.31
CA THR A 158 -4.08 5.57 -5.58
C THR A 158 -2.77 6.33 -5.38
N GLN A 159 -1.89 5.83 -4.52
CA GLN A 159 -0.60 6.47 -4.17
C GLN A 159 0.61 5.66 -4.64
N PHE A 160 0.37 4.56 -5.34
CA PHE A 160 1.38 3.72 -5.98
C PHE A 160 0.67 2.91 -7.07
N LEU A 161 1.15 2.96 -8.31
CA LEU A 161 0.58 2.23 -9.43
C LEU A 161 1.69 1.55 -10.23
N LEU A 162 1.83 0.24 -10.10
CA LEU A 162 2.75 -0.60 -10.85
C LEU A 162 1.97 -1.38 -11.90
N PHE A 163 2.42 -1.40 -13.15
CA PHE A 163 1.69 -2.04 -14.24
C PHE A 163 2.60 -2.70 -15.26
N GLU A 164 2.08 -3.76 -15.87
CA GLU A 164 2.71 -4.51 -16.94
C GLU A 164 2.45 -3.81 -18.28
N LEU A 165 3.53 -3.58 -19.03
CA LEU A 165 3.51 -3.06 -20.40
C LEU A 165 3.55 -4.19 -21.44
N GLY A 166 4.17 -5.31 -21.07
CA GLY A 166 4.35 -6.50 -21.90
C GLY A 166 5.25 -7.53 -21.21
N PRO A 167 5.74 -8.54 -21.95
CA PRO A 167 6.61 -9.58 -21.39
C PRO A 167 7.89 -9.00 -20.79
N ASP A 168 8.11 -9.25 -19.50
CA ASP A 168 9.25 -8.72 -18.72
C ASP A 168 9.43 -7.19 -18.89
N ALA A 169 8.33 -6.42 -18.98
CA ALA A 169 8.35 -4.96 -19.08
C ALA A 169 7.29 -4.33 -18.17
N TYR A 170 7.74 -3.43 -17.29
CA TYR A 170 6.94 -2.83 -16.24
C TYR A 170 7.11 -1.32 -16.21
N ALA A 171 6.07 -0.63 -15.75
CA ALA A 171 6.11 0.79 -15.44
C ALA A 171 5.49 1.08 -14.07
N LEU A 172 5.99 2.14 -13.46
CA LEU A 172 5.56 2.64 -12.16
C LEU A 172 5.16 4.11 -12.32
N VAL A 173 3.96 4.45 -11.84
CA VAL A 173 3.57 5.82 -11.53
C VAL A 173 3.52 5.96 -10.01
N LEU A 174 4.39 6.79 -9.48
CA LEU A 174 4.53 7.07 -8.05
C LEU A 174 4.13 8.52 -7.76
N PRO A 175 2.90 8.75 -7.25
CA PRO A 175 2.51 10.03 -6.71
C PRO A 175 3.35 10.43 -5.50
N LEU A 176 3.82 11.68 -5.50
CA LEU A 176 4.75 12.18 -4.48
C LEU A 176 4.07 13.19 -3.56
N VAL A 177 4.72 13.43 -2.42
CA VAL A 177 4.46 14.58 -1.55
C VAL A 177 5.65 15.52 -1.72
N SER A 178 5.39 16.69 -2.30
CA SER A 178 6.41 17.67 -2.66
C SER A 178 5.96 19.06 -2.22
N GLY A 179 6.81 19.73 -1.46
CA GLY A 179 6.44 20.95 -0.74
C GLY A 179 5.17 20.72 0.10
N ASP A 180 4.20 21.61 -0.06
CA ASP A 180 2.94 21.57 0.69
C ASP A 180 1.83 20.78 0.00
N PHE A 181 2.12 20.08 -1.11
CA PHE A 181 1.13 19.34 -1.89
C PHE A 181 1.43 17.83 -1.89
N ARG A 182 0.36 17.04 -1.80
CA ARG A 182 0.39 15.60 -2.10
C ARG A 182 -0.28 15.31 -3.43
N ALA A 183 0.25 14.33 -4.15
CA ALA A 183 -0.39 13.76 -5.32
C ALA A 183 -1.08 12.43 -5.00
N SER A 184 -2.11 12.11 -5.78
CA SER A 184 -2.66 10.77 -5.94
C SER A 184 -3.18 10.60 -7.36
N VAL A 185 -3.36 9.37 -7.81
CA VAL A 185 -3.93 9.07 -9.13
C VAL A 185 -5.25 8.32 -9.02
N ARG A 186 -6.04 8.41 -10.09
CA ARG A 186 -7.33 7.72 -10.23
C ARG A 186 -7.69 7.47 -11.68
N GLY A 187 -8.51 6.45 -11.90
CA GLY A 187 -9.16 6.18 -13.18
C GLY A 187 -10.34 7.10 -13.49
N LYS A 188 -10.53 7.39 -14.78
CA LYS A 188 -11.77 7.93 -15.34
C LYS A 188 -11.93 7.53 -16.82
N GLY A 189 -12.69 6.47 -17.07
CA GLY A 189 -12.75 5.87 -18.42
C GLY A 189 -11.36 5.36 -18.81
N GLU A 190 -10.88 5.68 -20.01
CA GLU A 190 -9.53 5.32 -20.46
C GLU A 190 -8.43 6.20 -19.86
N GLN A 191 -8.79 7.29 -19.19
CA GLN A 191 -7.83 8.28 -18.70
C GLN A 191 -7.36 7.96 -17.28
N LEU A 192 -6.06 8.10 -17.06
CA LEU A 192 -5.49 8.25 -15.73
C LEU A 192 -5.48 9.74 -15.37
N LEU A 193 -5.94 10.09 -14.19
CA LEU A 193 -5.92 11.46 -13.68
C LEU A 193 -4.98 11.57 -12.49
N VAL A 194 -4.29 12.69 -12.37
CA VAL A 194 -3.60 13.10 -11.14
C VAL A 194 -4.48 14.10 -10.38
N GLN A 195 -4.52 13.95 -9.07
CA GLN A 195 -5.15 14.87 -8.13
C GLN A 195 -4.08 15.37 -7.15
N LEU A 196 -3.91 16.69 -7.09
CA LEU A 196 -2.97 17.38 -6.21
C LEU A 196 -3.75 18.15 -5.16
N GLN A 197 -3.37 18.01 -3.90
CA GLN A 197 -4.07 18.65 -2.78
C GLN A 197 -3.08 19.13 -1.73
N SER A 198 -3.27 20.37 -1.25
CA SER A 198 -2.58 20.88 -0.07
C SER A 198 -3.24 20.43 1.24
N GLY A 199 -4.56 20.23 1.22
CA GLY A 199 -5.36 19.93 2.41
C GLY A 199 -5.70 21.18 3.24
N ASP A 200 -5.29 22.37 2.78
CA ASP A 200 -5.55 23.65 3.41
C ASP A 200 -6.01 24.66 2.34
N PRO A 201 -7.20 25.29 2.46
CA PRO A 201 -7.71 26.24 1.47
C PRO A 201 -6.84 27.50 1.28
N ASP A 202 -6.00 27.84 2.26
CA ASP A 202 -5.11 28.99 2.24
C ASP A 202 -3.75 28.65 1.61
N VAL A 203 -3.39 27.37 1.53
CA VAL A 203 -2.21 26.89 0.82
C VAL A 203 -2.58 26.59 -0.63
N ARG A 204 -2.10 27.42 -1.54
CA ARG A 204 -2.49 27.42 -2.95
C ARG A 204 -1.25 27.57 -3.83
N ALA A 205 -1.29 26.94 -4.99
CA ALA A 205 -0.24 27.12 -5.99
C ALA A 205 -0.82 27.11 -7.41
N THR A 206 -0.08 27.70 -8.35
CA THR A 206 -0.27 27.46 -9.79
C THR A 206 0.64 26.37 -10.32
N ARG A 207 1.72 26.04 -9.59
CA ARG A 207 2.71 25.04 -9.98
C ARG A 207 3.07 24.16 -8.79
N VAL A 208 3.16 22.86 -9.01
CA VAL A 208 3.63 21.87 -8.02
C VAL A 208 4.79 21.11 -8.67
N GLU A 209 5.98 21.25 -8.10
CA GLU A 209 7.18 20.59 -8.61
C GLU A 209 7.27 19.15 -8.10
N ASP A 210 7.89 18.27 -8.90
CA ASP A 210 8.12 16.85 -8.57
C ASP A 210 6.85 16.16 -8.03
N ALA A 211 5.71 16.39 -8.69
CA ALA A 211 4.40 15.89 -8.27
C ALA A 211 4.25 14.37 -8.45
N LEU A 212 4.91 13.82 -9.47
CA LEU A 212 4.92 12.40 -9.79
C LEU A 212 6.33 11.98 -10.18
N LEU A 213 6.67 10.72 -9.91
CA LEU A 213 7.77 10.01 -10.56
C LEU A 213 7.18 8.92 -11.45
N VAL A 214 7.61 8.87 -12.71
CA VAL A 214 7.30 7.78 -13.64
C VAL A 214 8.59 7.04 -13.98
N ALA A 215 8.62 5.73 -13.80
CA ALA A 215 9.78 4.90 -14.08
C ALA A 215 9.37 3.63 -14.84
N ALA A 216 10.29 3.00 -15.56
CA ALA A 216 10.05 1.75 -16.27
C ALA A 216 11.26 0.82 -16.16
N GLY A 217 11.07 -0.49 -16.31
CA GLY A 217 12.16 -1.47 -16.19
C GLY A 217 11.69 -2.89 -16.51
N ASP A 218 12.63 -3.83 -16.54
CA ASP A 218 12.37 -5.25 -16.85
C ASP A 218 12.20 -6.13 -15.59
N ASP A 219 12.64 -5.66 -14.43
CA ASP A 219 12.37 -6.27 -13.12
C ASP A 219 11.49 -5.35 -12.25
N PRO A 220 10.29 -5.78 -11.82
CA PRO A 220 9.37 -4.92 -11.09
C PRO A 220 9.85 -4.62 -9.66
N TYR A 221 10.65 -5.49 -9.05
CA TYR A 221 11.18 -5.28 -7.70
C TYR A 221 12.34 -4.30 -7.72
N ALA A 222 13.28 -4.48 -8.66
CA ALA A 222 14.37 -3.54 -8.86
C ALA A 222 13.86 -2.15 -9.26
N LEU A 223 12.85 -2.09 -10.13
CA LEU A 223 12.17 -0.85 -10.53
C LEU A 223 11.60 -0.09 -9.33
N VAL A 224 10.86 -0.77 -8.45
CA VAL A 224 10.26 -0.14 -7.26
C VAL A 224 11.34 0.36 -6.30
N ASP A 225 12.37 -0.46 -6.06
CA ASP A 225 13.48 -0.10 -5.21
C ASP A 225 14.21 1.15 -5.71
N GLU A 226 14.50 1.22 -7.01
CA GLU A 226 15.25 2.33 -7.57
C GLU A 226 14.44 3.61 -7.74
N ALA A 227 13.16 3.49 -8.10
CA ALA A 227 12.25 4.63 -8.12
C ALA A 227 12.10 5.25 -6.71
N LEU A 228 12.00 4.43 -5.65
CA LEU A 228 11.95 4.94 -4.28
C LEU A 228 13.28 5.58 -3.84
N ARG A 229 14.43 5.07 -4.29
CA ARG A 229 15.73 5.71 -4.05
C ARG A 229 15.83 7.06 -4.77
N ALA A 230 15.47 7.12 -6.04
CA ALA A 230 15.43 8.36 -6.82
C ALA A 230 14.50 9.40 -6.17
N ALA A 231 13.29 8.99 -5.76
CA ALA A 231 12.37 9.88 -5.06
C ALA A 231 12.93 10.37 -3.70
N ALA A 232 13.58 9.51 -2.93
CA ALA A 232 14.20 9.89 -1.66
C ALA A 232 15.34 10.89 -1.86
N GLU A 233 16.22 10.66 -2.84
CA GLU A 233 17.34 11.54 -3.18
C GLU A 233 16.86 12.89 -3.72
N ARG A 234 15.85 12.88 -4.59
CA ARG A 234 15.29 14.10 -5.20
C ARG A 234 14.58 14.97 -4.17
N LEU A 235 13.75 14.38 -3.31
CA LEU A 235 12.94 15.13 -2.34
C LEU A 235 13.70 15.46 -1.05
N GLY A 236 14.63 14.60 -0.61
CA GLY A 236 15.38 14.79 0.64
C GLY A 236 14.54 14.75 1.92
N THR A 237 13.25 14.36 1.84
CA THR A 237 12.30 14.37 2.97
C THR A 237 12.16 13.03 3.67
N PHE A 238 12.66 11.94 3.08
CA PHE A 238 12.61 10.61 3.65
C PHE A 238 13.82 9.78 3.22
N GLY A 239 14.02 8.65 3.89
CA GLY A 239 15.00 7.63 3.49
C GLY A 239 14.31 6.30 3.22
N VAL A 240 14.86 5.51 2.29
CA VAL A 240 14.34 4.18 1.94
C VAL A 240 14.58 3.16 3.06
N ARG A 241 13.83 2.05 3.06
CA ARG A 241 13.90 1.02 4.11
C ARG A 241 15.31 0.51 4.35
N THR A 242 16.08 0.26 3.29
CA THR A 242 17.44 -0.31 3.35
C THR A 242 18.46 0.62 4.01
N GLN A 243 18.18 1.93 4.06
CA GLN A 243 19.02 2.92 4.74
C GLN A 243 18.62 3.09 6.22
N LYS A 244 17.47 2.56 6.65
CA LYS A 244 17.00 2.64 8.04
C LYS A 244 17.60 1.50 8.85
N LYS A 245 18.19 1.83 10.00
CA LYS A 245 18.65 0.84 10.97
C LYS A 245 17.44 0.16 11.61
N ALA A 246 17.32 -1.16 11.42
CA ALA A 246 16.34 -1.96 12.14
C ALA A 246 16.66 -1.96 13.65
N PRO A 247 15.67 -1.73 14.52
CA PRO A 247 15.84 -1.93 15.96
C PRO A 247 16.08 -3.42 16.27
N LYS A 248 16.92 -3.70 17.27
CA LYS A 248 17.32 -5.07 17.66
C LYS A 248 16.16 -5.86 18.24
N GLU A 249 15.13 -5.15 18.68
CA GLU A 249 13.89 -5.65 19.23
C GLU A 249 13.08 -6.42 18.19
N LEU A 250 13.28 -6.16 16.88
CA LEU A 250 12.64 -6.91 15.80
C LEU A 250 13.13 -8.35 15.68
N ASP A 251 14.32 -8.67 16.23
CA ASP A 251 14.86 -10.04 16.24
C ASP A 251 14.28 -10.88 17.39
N GLN A 252 13.37 -10.29 18.18
CA GLN A 252 12.79 -10.92 19.36
C GLN A 252 11.31 -11.21 19.14
N PHE A 253 10.80 -12.28 19.76
CA PHE A 253 9.38 -12.56 19.76
C PHE A 253 8.64 -11.41 20.47
N GLY A 254 7.74 -10.76 19.72
CA GLY A 254 6.85 -9.72 20.22
C GLY A 254 5.41 -10.19 20.19
N TRP A 255 4.60 -9.66 21.10
CA TRP A 255 3.16 -9.92 21.17
C TRP A 255 2.37 -8.63 20.94
N CYS A 256 1.33 -8.71 20.11
CA CYS A 256 0.38 -7.63 19.86
C CYS A 256 -0.97 -8.00 20.45
N THR A 257 -1.60 -7.08 21.17
CA THR A 257 -2.87 -7.34 21.87
C THR A 257 -4.06 -7.56 20.94
N TRP A 258 -4.00 -7.15 19.66
CA TRP A 258 -5.16 -7.16 18.76
C TRP A 258 -5.81 -8.55 18.59
N ASP A 259 -5.05 -9.58 18.26
CA ASP A 259 -5.64 -10.92 18.01
C ASP A 259 -6.13 -11.62 19.29
N ALA A 260 -5.77 -11.10 20.47
CA ALA A 260 -6.23 -11.60 21.76
C ALA A 260 -7.45 -10.85 22.30
N PHE A 261 -7.49 -9.52 22.13
CA PHE A 261 -8.49 -8.67 22.78
C PHE A 261 -9.40 -7.92 21.81
N TYR A 262 -9.00 -7.77 20.54
CA TYR A 262 -9.56 -6.77 19.64
C TYR A 262 -9.68 -5.43 20.38
N SER A 263 -10.88 -4.89 20.50
CA SER A 263 -11.15 -3.63 21.20
C SER A 263 -11.27 -3.72 22.72
N ALA A 264 -11.19 -4.92 23.32
CA ALA A 264 -11.43 -5.17 24.74
C ALA A 264 -10.12 -5.33 25.52
N VAL A 265 -9.16 -4.44 25.26
CA VAL A 265 -7.85 -4.48 25.92
C VAL A 265 -8.00 -4.06 27.38
N ASP A 266 -7.61 -4.93 28.32
CA ASP A 266 -7.61 -4.63 29.74
C ASP A 266 -6.29 -5.07 30.43
N PRO A 267 -5.87 -4.40 31.51
CA PRO A 267 -4.60 -4.71 32.18
C PRO A 267 -4.48 -6.15 32.69
N ALA A 268 -5.55 -6.72 33.26
CA ALA A 268 -5.51 -8.07 33.82
C ALA A 268 -5.39 -9.12 32.71
N GLY A 269 -6.07 -8.91 31.58
CA GLY A 269 -5.91 -9.70 30.37
C GLY A 269 -4.47 -9.68 29.85
N ILE A 270 -3.83 -8.51 29.80
CA ILE A 270 -2.43 -8.37 29.37
C ILE A 270 -1.50 -9.17 30.29
N GLU A 271 -1.63 -9.01 31.61
CA GLU A 271 -0.82 -9.74 32.59
C GLU A 271 -0.97 -11.26 32.44
N ALA A 272 -2.22 -11.74 32.31
CA ALA A 272 -2.51 -13.16 32.11
C ALA A 272 -1.93 -13.69 30.77
N GLY A 273 -2.02 -12.90 29.70
CA GLY A 273 -1.44 -13.25 28.39
C GLY A 273 0.09 -13.36 28.45
N LEU A 274 0.77 -12.41 29.11
CA LEU A 274 2.21 -12.46 29.30
C LEU A 274 2.64 -13.65 30.17
N ALA A 275 1.91 -13.94 31.25
CA ALA A 275 2.17 -15.09 32.10
C ALA A 275 2.03 -16.41 31.32
N SER A 276 0.97 -16.56 30.52
CA SER A 276 0.75 -17.73 29.67
C SER A 276 1.87 -17.93 28.64
N LEU A 277 2.35 -16.87 27.99
CA LEU A 277 3.48 -16.93 27.06
C LEU A 277 4.78 -17.36 27.76
N GLN A 278 5.03 -16.85 28.97
CA GLN A 278 6.17 -17.24 29.80
C GLN A 278 6.09 -18.72 30.21
N GLU A 279 4.93 -19.19 30.66
CA GLU A 279 4.66 -20.59 31.03
C GLU A 279 4.82 -21.53 29.84
N GLY A 280 4.39 -21.10 28.64
CA GLY A 280 4.59 -21.79 27.37
C GLY A 280 6.01 -21.71 26.81
N HIS A 281 7.00 -21.26 27.60
CA HIS A 281 8.41 -21.11 27.22
C HIS A 281 8.65 -20.23 25.98
N THR A 282 7.73 -19.32 25.67
CA THR A 282 7.80 -18.39 24.53
C THR A 282 7.56 -16.94 25.01
N PRO A 283 8.41 -16.41 25.89
CA PRO A 283 8.16 -15.11 26.50
C PRO A 283 8.26 -13.98 25.50
N ALA A 284 7.21 -13.15 25.41
CA ALA A 284 7.25 -11.91 24.64
C ALA A 284 8.29 -10.96 25.23
N ARG A 285 9.23 -10.52 24.39
CA ARG A 285 10.24 -9.50 24.75
C ARG A 285 9.86 -8.10 24.29
N MET A 286 8.82 -8.01 23.47
CA MET A 286 8.20 -6.77 23.02
C MET A 286 6.69 -6.91 23.14
N LEU A 287 6.03 -5.85 23.61
CA LEU A 287 4.57 -5.77 23.67
C LEU A 287 4.11 -4.58 22.83
N ILE A 288 3.16 -4.82 21.94
CA ILE A 288 2.42 -3.77 21.22
C ILE A 288 1.01 -3.74 21.80
N LEU A 289 0.67 -2.62 22.44
CA LEU A 289 -0.70 -2.31 22.83
C LEU A 289 -1.44 -1.75 21.61
N ASP A 290 -2.26 -2.59 20.99
CA ASP A 290 -3.09 -2.25 19.84
C ASP A 290 -4.40 -1.56 20.28
N ASP A 291 -5.27 -1.24 19.32
CA ASP A 291 -6.52 -0.51 19.50
C ASP A 291 -7.40 -1.08 20.63
N GLY A 292 -8.16 -0.22 21.30
CA GLY A 292 -9.00 -0.57 22.45
C GLY A 292 -8.39 -0.29 23.83
N TRP A 293 -7.12 0.12 23.92
CA TRP A 293 -6.51 0.50 25.21
C TRP A 293 -6.94 1.89 25.72
N GLN A 294 -7.43 2.77 24.83
CA GLN A 294 -7.88 4.12 25.17
C GLN A 294 -9.38 4.14 25.46
N SER A 295 -9.79 4.86 26.51
CA SER A 295 -11.20 5.21 26.69
C SER A 295 -11.62 6.23 25.65
N VAL A 296 -12.42 5.81 24.68
CA VAL A 296 -13.03 6.69 23.68
C VAL A 296 -14.49 6.93 24.03
N ALA A 297 -14.94 8.19 24.01
CA ALA A 297 -16.36 8.48 24.02
C ALA A 297 -16.94 7.94 22.70
N GLN A 298 -17.87 6.99 22.76
CA GLN A 298 -18.60 6.58 21.57
C GLN A 298 -19.51 7.73 21.13
N GLU A 299 -19.08 8.53 20.16
CA GLU A 299 -20.02 9.37 19.42
C GLU A 299 -20.99 8.44 18.67
N GLY A 300 -22.23 8.30 19.18
CA GLY A 300 -23.29 7.56 18.50
C GLY A 300 -24.00 6.46 19.30
N SER A 301 -23.96 6.46 20.64
CA SER A 301 -24.80 5.56 21.47
C SER A 301 -26.31 5.91 21.50
N ARG A 302 -26.88 6.30 20.35
CA ARG A 302 -28.29 6.15 20.01
C ARG A 302 -28.35 5.11 18.89
N GLY A 303 -28.51 3.81 19.06
CA GLY A 303 -28.60 2.89 20.19
C GLY A 303 -28.97 1.54 19.54
N TYR A 304 -28.18 0.47 19.74
CA TYR A 304 -28.56 -0.88 19.30
C TYR A 304 -28.82 -1.79 20.51
N ARG A 305 -29.54 -1.27 21.49
CA ARG A 305 -30.33 -2.07 22.43
C ARG A 305 -31.66 -1.36 22.62
N SER A 306 -32.73 -2.07 22.32
CA SER A 306 -34.12 -1.66 22.51
C SER A 306 -34.33 -1.20 23.94
N ALA A 307 -34.98 -0.05 24.10
CA ALA A 307 -35.46 0.40 25.39
C ALA A 307 -36.48 -0.63 25.91
N GLU A 308 -36.14 -1.32 27.01
CA GLU A 308 -37.16 -1.84 27.89
C GLU A 308 -37.74 -0.65 28.67
N ALA A 309 -39.06 -0.53 28.58
CA ALA A 309 -39.85 0.41 29.35
C ALA A 309 -39.80 0.00 30.81
N GLU A 310 -39.39 0.92 31.68
CA GLU A 310 -39.65 0.80 33.12
C GLU A 310 -40.90 1.65 33.43
N GLU A 311 -42.00 0.95 33.72
CA GLU A 311 -43.23 1.50 34.28
C GLU A 311 -42.98 2.08 35.68
N ALA A 312 -43.59 3.24 35.94
CA ALA A 312 -43.94 3.72 37.27
C ALA A 312 -45.44 4.04 37.29
#